data_AF-A0A6L8GJ24-F1
#
_entry.id   AF-A0A6L8GJ24-F1
#
_cell.length_a   1.000
_cell.length_b   1.000
_cell.length_c   1.000
_cell.angle_alpha   90.00
_cell.angle_beta   90.00
_cell.angle_gamma   90.00
#
_symmetry.space_group_name_H-M   'P 1'
#
loop_
_entity.id
_entity.type
_entity.pdbx_description
1 polymer ?
#
loop_
_entity_poly.entity_id
_entity_poly.type
_entity_poly.pdbx_seq_one_letter_code
_entity_poly.pdbx_strand_id
1 'polypeptide(L)'
;MEAGRRQRAPGAGLLPGQPREGRGGPGHPEPQRSVRPGRAGGVALKNSLHVIKFGGELLDEPRQRRRIARAVCAAAATRRVVVVHGGGREVDAELARSGIPKRTVDGVRITDAATLDIVLGVLAGRVNTRLVAAIGAAGASAVGLTGVDAGMAIVKPARSYRATDGNSVDLGFVGLPGRARRLPELQAS
;
A
#
# COMPACT_ATOMS: atom_id res chain seq x y z
N MET A 1 1.16 -55.10 47.55
CA MET A 1 0.86 -54.93 46.12
C MET A 1 -0.60 -55.27 45.92
N GLU A 2 -1.48 -54.26 45.89
CA GLU A 2 -2.85 -54.42 45.38
C GLU A 2 -3.56 -53.06 45.24
N ALA A 3 -4.65 -53.08 44.46
CA ALA A 3 -5.75 -52.13 44.37
C ALA A 3 -5.66 -51.03 43.30
N GLY A 4 -6.06 -51.41 42.08
CA GLY A 4 -6.74 -50.49 41.18
C GLY A 4 -8.15 -50.15 41.71
N ARG A 5 -8.50 -48.86 41.72
CA ARG A 5 -9.86 -48.38 41.95
C ARG A 5 -10.29 -47.44 40.83
N ARG A 6 -11.46 -47.75 40.27
CA ARG A 6 -12.29 -46.88 39.42
C ARG A 6 -13.08 -45.91 40.30
N GLN A 7 -13.39 -44.70 39.80
CA GLN A 7 -14.65 -43.97 40.07
C GLN A 7 -14.86 -42.80 39.08
N ARG A 8 -16.11 -42.30 39.03
CA ARG A 8 -16.90 -41.82 37.87
C ARG A 8 -16.96 -40.28 37.65
N ALA A 9 -17.56 -39.92 36.50
CA ALA A 9 -17.76 -38.61 35.82
C ALA A 9 -18.59 -37.50 36.53
N PRO A 10 -18.63 -36.28 35.93
CA PRO A 10 -19.87 -35.78 35.31
C PRO A 10 -19.59 -35.14 33.92
N GLY A 11 -20.41 -35.37 32.90
CA GLY A 11 -21.66 -34.61 32.69
C GLY A 11 -21.46 -33.56 31.59
N ALA A 12 -21.33 -33.99 30.32
CA ALA A 12 -21.28 -33.06 29.19
C ALA A 12 -22.70 -32.57 28.91
N GLY A 13 -22.93 -31.29 29.20
CA GLY A 13 -24.21 -30.61 28.99
C GLY A 13 -24.64 -30.61 27.53
N LEU A 14 -25.94 -30.87 27.34
CA LEU A 14 -26.68 -30.66 26.11
C LEU A 14 -26.76 -29.16 25.81
N LEU A 15 -26.38 -28.75 24.59
CA LEU A 15 -26.81 -27.46 24.05
C LEU A 15 -28.09 -27.66 23.23
N PRO A 16 -29.10 -26.77 23.37
CA PRO A 16 -30.38 -26.91 22.68
C PRO A 16 -30.27 -26.41 21.23
N GLY A 17 -30.93 -27.11 20.29
CA GLY A 17 -31.29 -26.50 19.00
C GLY A 17 -30.90 -27.24 17.72
N GLN A 18 -30.69 -28.57 17.74
CA GLN A 18 -30.54 -29.34 16.50
C GLN A 18 -31.92 -29.80 15.99
N PRO A 19 -32.40 -29.36 14.81
CA PRO A 19 -33.64 -29.87 14.23
C PRO A 19 -33.48 -31.32 13.77
N ARG A 20 -34.53 -32.11 13.97
CA ARG A 20 -34.59 -33.51 13.54
C ARG A 20 -34.57 -33.59 12.01
N GLU A 21 -33.62 -34.33 11.44
CA GLU A 21 -33.62 -34.68 10.03
C GLU A 21 -34.83 -35.59 9.72
N GLY A 22 -35.84 -35.00 9.08
CA GLY A 22 -36.94 -35.70 8.45
C GLY A 22 -36.50 -36.27 7.11
N ARG A 23 -36.91 -37.52 6.83
CA ARG A 23 -36.69 -38.21 5.57
C ARG A 23 -37.40 -37.47 4.42
N GLY A 24 -36.65 -36.90 3.49
CA GLY A 24 -37.15 -36.34 2.23
C GLY A 24 -36.86 -37.28 1.07
N GLY A 25 -37.90 -37.74 0.37
CA GLY A 25 -37.77 -38.49 -0.90
C GLY A 25 -37.28 -37.62 -2.06
N PRO A 26 -37.00 -38.19 -3.24
CA PRO A 26 -36.38 -37.48 -4.34
C PRO A 26 -37.36 -36.48 -4.98
N GLY A 27 -37.06 -35.18 -4.86
CA GLY A 27 -37.78 -34.10 -5.54
C GLY A 27 -37.26 -33.88 -6.96
N HIS A 28 -38.19 -33.74 -7.91
CA HIS A 28 -37.94 -33.39 -9.31
C HIS A 28 -37.22 -32.03 -9.47
N PRO A 29 -36.42 -31.82 -10.54
CA PRO A 29 -35.75 -30.55 -10.77
C PRO A 29 -36.74 -29.45 -11.16
N GLU A 30 -36.76 -28.36 -10.39
CA GLU A 30 -37.48 -27.12 -10.72
C GLU A 30 -36.82 -26.39 -11.91
N PRO A 31 -37.59 -25.78 -12.83
CA PRO A 31 -37.05 -25.06 -13.97
C PRO A 31 -36.48 -23.69 -13.56
N GLN A 32 -35.26 -23.39 -14.02
CA GLN A 32 -34.61 -22.10 -13.78
C GLN A 32 -35.40 -20.95 -14.41
N ARG A 33 -35.78 -19.96 -13.60
CA ARG A 33 -36.42 -18.72 -14.06
C ARG A 33 -35.43 -17.88 -14.87
N SER A 34 -35.87 -17.46 -16.05
CA SER A 34 -35.15 -16.52 -16.91
C SER A 34 -34.98 -15.15 -16.23
N VAL A 35 -33.74 -14.68 -16.16
CA VAL A 35 -33.41 -13.33 -15.70
C VAL A 35 -33.81 -12.32 -16.77
N ARG A 36 -34.76 -11.45 -16.45
CA ARG A 36 -35.05 -10.25 -17.25
C ARG A 36 -34.00 -9.17 -16.94
N PRO A 37 -33.49 -8.42 -17.93
CA PRO A 37 -32.56 -7.33 -17.66
C PRO A 37 -33.31 -6.19 -16.96
N GLY A 38 -33.02 -5.99 -15.68
CA GLY A 38 -33.48 -4.83 -14.91
C GLY A 38 -32.72 -3.58 -15.34
N ARG A 39 -33.47 -2.48 -15.52
CA ARG A 39 -33.00 -1.11 -15.79
C ARG A 39 -31.73 -0.75 -15.02
N ALA A 40 -30.84 0.00 -15.69
CA ALA A 40 -29.64 0.62 -15.15
C ALA A 40 -29.90 1.36 -13.82
N GLY A 41 -29.72 0.65 -12.72
CA GLY A 41 -29.50 1.25 -11.40
C GLY A 41 -28.05 1.67 -11.36
N GLY A 42 -27.80 2.97 -11.50
CA GLY A 42 -26.48 3.54 -11.22
C GLY A 42 -26.09 3.18 -9.79
N VAL A 43 -25.18 2.23 -9.64
CA VAL A 43 -24.46 2.04 -8.38
C VAL A 43 -23.65 3.31 -8.21
N ALA A 44 -24.08 4.18 -7.29
CA ALA A 44 -23.23 5.25 -6.79
C ALA A 44 -21.97 4.59 -6.22
N LEU A 45 -20.92 4.52 -7.03
CA LEU A 45 -19.61 4.09 -6.58
C LEU A 45 -19.24 5.03 -5.44
N LYS A 46 -19.23 4.50 -4.21
CA LYS A 46 -18.64 5.20 -3.06
C LYS A 46 -17.28 5.69 -3.54
N ASN A 47 -17.05 7.01 -3.51
CA ASN A 47 -15.81 7.67 -3.90
C ASN A 47 -14.64 7.19 -3.00
N SER A 48 -14.18 5.96 -3.18
CA SER A 48 -13.08 5.39 -2.43
C SER A 48 -11.77 5.87 -3.02
N LEU A 49 -10.95 6.50 -2.18
CA LEU A 49 -9.56 6.84 -2.51
C LEU A 49 -8.72 5.56 -2.53
N HIS A 50 -8.04 5.31 -3.64
CA HIS A 50 -7.12 4.18 -3.80
C HIS A 50 -5.69 4.67 -3.73
N VAL A 51 -4.95 4.24 -2.71
CA VAL A 51 -3.51 4.52 -2.57
C VAL A 51 -2.73 3.32 -3.09
N ILE A 52 -1.92 3.51 -4.12
CA ILE A 52 -1.14 2.45 -4.77
C ILE A 52 0.35 2.73 -4.55
N LYS A 53 1.04 1.82 -3.88
CA LYS A 53 2.49 1.89 -3.70
C LYS A 53 3.20 1.07 -4.77
N PHE A 54 4.08 1.70 -5.55
CA PHE A 54 5.03 1.00 -6.41
C PHE A 54 6.41 0.95 -5.75
N GLY A 55 7.05 -0.21 -5.85
CA GLY A 55 8.50 -0.32 -5.62
C GLY A 55 9.23 0.49 -6.70
N GLY A 56 10.27 1.22 -6.30
CA GLY A 56 11.01 2.11 -7.22
C GLY A 56 11.58 1.36 -8.42
N GLU A 57 12.07 0.15 -8.20
CA GLU A 57 12.62 -0.71 -9.24
C GLU A 57 11.68 -0.94 -10.44
N LEU A 58 10.36 -1.03 -10.17
CA LEU A 58 9.38 -1.22 -11.24
C LEU A 58 9.26 0.00 -12.16
N LEU A 59 9.79 1.15 -11.74
CA LEU A 59 9.74 2.42 -12.46
C LEU A 59 11.04 2.72 -13.20
N ASP A 60 12.13 2.01 -12.92
CA ASP A 60 13.44 2.22 -13.56
C ASP A 60 13.33 1.92 -15.08
N GLU A 61 12.72 0.79 -15.43
CA GLU A 61 12.65 0.30 -16.82
C GLU A 61 11.50 0.97 -17.60
N PRO A 62 11.76 1.54 -18.79
CA PRO A 62 10.75 2.29 -19.55
C PRO A 62 9.49 1.53 -19.96
N ARG A 63 9.59 0.24 -20.36
CA ARG A 63 8.41 -0.56 -20.75
C ARG A 63 7.51 -0.84 -19.55
N GLN A 64 8.08 -1.15 -18.39
CA GLN A 64 7.39 -1.44 -17.15
C GLN A 64 6.76 -0.17 -16.58
N ARG A 65 7.47 0.95 -16.59
CA ARG A 65 6.91 2.26 -16.24
C ARG A 65 5.72 2.63 -17.12
N ARG A 66 5.78 2.41 -18.43
CA ARG A 66 4.63 2.60 -19.35
C ARG A 66 3.47 1.67 -19.02
N ARG A 67 3.73 0.40 -18.70
CA ARG A 67 2.69 -0.56 -18.29
C ARG A 67 2.00 -0.12 -17.00
N ILE A 68 2.77 0.34 -16.01
CA ILE A 68 2.25 0.90 -14.76
C ILE A 68 1.41 2.14 -15.03
N ALA A 69 1.89 3.06 -15.86
CA ALA A 69 1.16 4.28 -16.21
C ALA A 69 -0.21 3.98 -16.85
N ARG A 70 -0.28 3.01 -17.77
CA ARG A 70 -1.56 2.55 -18.36
C ARG A 70 -2.49 1.95 -17.31
N ALA A 71 -1.96 1.17 -16.36
CA ALA A 71 -2.77 0.60 -15.28
C ALA A 71 -3.31 1.69 -14.33
N VAL A 72 -2.50 2.69 -13.99
CA VAL A 72 -2.92 3.86 -13.21
C VAL A 72 -3.99 4.65 -13.95
N CYS A 73 -3.81 4.90 -15.25
CA CYS A 73 -4.80 5.57 -16.10
C CYS A 73 -6.15 4.83 -16.11
N ALA A 74 -6.13 3.50 -16.30
CA ALA A 74 -7.33 2.68 -16.29
C ALA A 74 -8.04 2.70 -14.91
N ALA A 75 -7.26 2.68 -13.80
CA ALA A 75 -7.83 2.79 -12.46
C ALA A 75 -8.45 4.18 -12.21
N ALA A 76 -7.79 5.25 -12.66
CA ALA A 76 -8.24 6.63 -12.51
C ALA A 76 -9.54 6.93 -13.27
N ALA A 77 -9.88 6.14 -14.29
CA ALA A 77 -11.15 6.30 -15.03
C ALA A 77 -12.40 6.05 -14.18
N THR A 78 -12.28 5.34 -13.06
CA THR A 78 -13.44 4.97 -12.20
C THR A 78 -13.23 5.29 -10.72
N ARG A 79 -12.04 5.74 -10.32
CA ARG A 79 -11.63 5.88 -8.91
C ARG A 79 -10.71 7.07 -8.73
N ARG A 80 -10.69 7.63 -7.52
CA ARG A 80 -9.66 8.59 -7.10
C ARG A 80 -8.40 7.80 -6.76
N VAL A 81 -7.29 8.08 -7.44
CA VAL A 81 -6.04 7.34 -7.28
C VAL A 81 -4.94 8.25 -6.76
N VAL A 82 -4.25 7.80 -5.72
CA VAL A 82 -2.98 8.38 -5.25
C VAL A 82 -1.89 7.33 -5.46
N VAL A 83 -0.82 7.72 -6.11
CA VAL A 83 0.34 6.84 -6.33
C VAL A 83 1.48 7.27 -5.42
N VAL A 84 2.05 6.31 -4.70
CA VAL A 84 3.26 6.49 -3.91
C VAL A 84 4.37 5.68 -4.57
N HIS A 85 5.52 6.28 -4.86
CA HIS A 85 6.66 5.58 -5.45
C HIS A 85 7.88 5.59 -4.53
N GLY A 86 8.89 4.81 -4.89
CA GLY A 86 10.23 4.89 -4.30
C GLY A 86 11.23 5.08 -5.44
N GLY A 87 12.51 4.80 -5.19
CA GLY A 87 13.55 4.87 -6.21
C GLY A 87 14.92 4.48 -5.69
N GLY A 88 14.98 3.54 -4.73
CA GLY A 88 16.22 3.21 -4.02
C GLY A 88 17.38 2.83 -4.94
N ARG A 89 17.10 2.09 -6.02
CA ARG A 89 18.10 1.72 -7.04
C ARG A 89 18.60 2.92 -7.84
N GLU A 90 17.71 3.81 -8.30
CA GLU A 90 18.15 5.05 -8.97
C GLU A 90 18.94 5.96 -8.03
N VAL A 91 18.59 6.03 -6.74
CA VAL A 91 19.35 6.77 -5.72
C VAL A 91 20.75 6.17 -5.57
N ASP A 92 20.85 4.85 -5.41
CA ASP A 92 22.15 4.16 -5.30
C ASP A 92 23.03 4.41 -6.53
N ALA A 93 22.43 4.37 -7.73
CA ALA A 93 23.14 4.62 -8.98
C ALA A 93 23.58 6.09 -9.14
N GLU A 94 22.85 7.06 -8.57
CA GLU A 94 23.27 8.46 -8.54
C GLU A 94 24.38 8.69 -7.52
N LEU A 95 24.26 8.16 -6.30
CA LEU A 95 25.31 8.25 -5.28
C LEU A 95 26.65 7.73 -5.79
N ALA A 96 26.65 6.57 -6.45
CA ALA A 96 27.84 5.99 -7.06
C ALA A 96 28.44 6.91 -8.14
N ARG A 97 27.61 7.53 -9.00
CA ARG A 97 28.06 8.47 -10.03
C ARG A 97 28.62 9.77 -9.44
N SER A 98 28.09 10.20 -8.30
CA SER A 98 28.56 11.40 -7.58
C SER A 98 29.74 11.11 -6.64
N GLY A 99 30.25 9.88 -6.58
CA GLY A 99 31.34 9.49 -5.67
C GLY A 99 30.95 9.51 -4.19
N ILE A 100 29.66 9.52 -3.86
CA ILE A 100 29.15 9.52 -2.49
C ILE A 100 28.93 8.07 -2.06
N PRO A 101 29.57 7.60 -0.96
CA PRO A 101 29.45 6.22 -0.53
C PRO A 101 28.03 5.91 -0.02
N LYS A 102 27.44 4.83 -0.53
CA LYS A 102 26.19 4.29 0.00
C LYS A 102 26.42 3.74 1.41
N ARG A 103 25.65 4.24 2.38
CA ARG A 103 25.67 3.75 3.76
C ARG A 103 24.29 3.22 4.16
N THR A 104 24.24 2.02 4.71
CA THR A 104 22.99 1.39 5.19
C THR A 104 23.22 0.61 6.47
N VAL A 105 22.20 0.55 7.31
CA VAL A 105 22.11 -0.31 8.50
C VAL A 105 20.78 -1.07 8.44
N ASP A 106 20.83 -2.41 8.49
CA ASP A 106 19.64 -3.27 8.42
C ASP A 106 18.68 -2.93 7.25
N GLY A 107 19.25 -2.56 6.11
CA GLY A 107 18.50 -2.17 4.91
C GLY A 107 17.95 -0.72 4.92
N VAL A 108 18.10 0.01 6.02
CA VAL A 108 17.75 1.44 6.12
C VAL A 108 18.95 2.29 5.70
N ARG A 109 18.73 3.30 4.84
CA ARG A 109 19.78 4.22 4.40
C ARG A 109 20.15 5.21 5.51
N ILE A 110 21.44 5.33 5.78
CA ILE A 110 21.98 6.45 6.56
C ILE A 110 22.10 7.65 5.61
N THR A 111 21.45 8.76 5.94
CA THR A 111 21.24 9.87 5.02
C THR A 111 21.83 11.15 5.61
N ASP A 112 23.06 11.49 5.22
CA ASP A 112 23.64 12.81 5.50
C ASP A 112 23.14 13.87 4.50
N ALA A 113 23.64 15.11 4.60
CA ALA A 113 23.18 16.22 3.77
C ALA A 113 23.44 15.98 2.28
N ALA A 114 24.65 15.52 1.93
CA ALA A 114 24.99 15.21 0.54
C ALA A 114 24.14 14.06 -0.02
N THR A 115 23.87 13.04 0.80
CA THR A 115 22.97 11.93 0.43
C THR A 115 21.53 12.42 0.26
N LEU A 116 21.06 13.32 1.12
CA LEU A 116 19.71 13.90 1.03
C LEU A 116 19.53 14.67 -0.28
N ASP A 117 20.50 15.49 -0.68
CA ASP A 117 20.44 16.25 -1.94
C ASP A 117 20.28 15.32 -3.15
N ILE A 118 21.02 14.20 -3.18
CA ILE A 118 20.87 13.16 -4.19
C ILE A 118 19.48 12.51 -4.13
N VAL A 119 19.00 12.16 -2.94
CA VAL A 119 17.68 11.57 -2.76
C VAL A 119 16.58 12.49 -3.30
N LEU A 120 16.65 13.79 -3.02
CA LEU A 120 15.68 14.78 -3.49
C LEU A 120 15.71 14.90 -5.02
N GLY A 121 16.89 15.10 -5.61
CA GLY A 121 17.03 15.23 -7.06
C GLY A 121 16.54 13.99 -7.83
N VAL A 122 16.81 12.80 -7.29
CA VAL A 122 16.37 11.54 -7.91
C VAL A 122 14.88 11.30 -7.70
N LEU A 123 14.38 11.34 -6.46
CA LEU A 123 13.00 10.96 -6.18
C LEU A 123 12.01 12.03 -6.64
N ALA A 124 12.19 13.28 -6.21
CA ALA A 124 11.26 14.37 -6.50
C ALA A 124 11.42 14.90 -7.93
N GLY A 125 12.66 14.94 -8.43
CA GLY A 125 12.95 15.34 -9.80
C GLY A 125 12.73 14.18 -10.77
N ARG A 126 13.71 13.29 -10.87
CA ARG A 126 13.78 12.35 -12.00
C ARG A 126 12.68 11.30 -12.02
N VAL A 127 12.52 10.52 -10.94
CA VAL A 127 11.58 9.38 -10.90
C VAL A 127 10.14 9.87 -10.93
N ASN A 128 9.79 10.85 -10.10
CA ASN A 128 8.47 11.45 -10.05
C ASN A 128 8.09 12.07 -11.42
N THR A 129 8.93 12.93 -12.01
CA THR A 129 8.64 13.54 -13.31
C THR A 129 8.47 12.51 -14.43
N ARG A 130 9.31 11.46 -14.47
CA ARG A 130 9.18 10.38 -15.47
C ARG A 130 7.86 9.61 -15.32
N LEU A 131 7.40 9.38 -14.10
CA LEU A 131 6.12 8.71 -13.85
C LEU A 131 4.94 9.60 -14.25
N VAL A 132 4.95 10.88 -13.86
CA VAL A 132 3.94 11.87 -14.26
C VAL A 132 3.84 11.96 -15.79
N ALA A 133 4.97 12.10 -16.48
CA ALA A 133 5.00 12.15 -17.94
C ALA A 133 4.46 10.86 -18.58
N ALA A 134 4.78 9.69 -18.01
CA ALA A 134 4.27 8.42 -18.51
C ALA A 134 2.74 8.28 -18.32
N ILE A 135 2.19 8.78 -17.20
CA ILE A 135 0.73 8.80 -16.95
C ILE A 135 0.04 9.77 -17.91
N GLY A 136 0.61 10.96 -18.11
CA GLY A 136 0.15 11.93 -19.11
C GLY A 136 0.10 11.33 -20.52
N ALA A 137 1.17 10.67 -20.94
CA ALA A 137 1.25 9.97 -22.22
C ALA A 137 0.28 8.78 -22.33
N ALA A 138 -0.20 8.23 -21.21
CA ALA A 138 -1.22 7.18 -21.19
C ALA A 138 -2.66 7.73 -21.27
N GLY A 139 -2.85 9.05 -21.18
CA GLY A 139 -4.16 9.71 -21.33
C GLY A 139 -4.79 10.21 -20.03
N ALA A 140 -4.08 10.18 -18.90
CA ALA A 140 -4.58 10.71 -17.62
C ALA A 140 -3.77 11.94 -17.17
N SER A 141 -4.45 12.92 -16.58
CA SER A 141 -3.78 14.04 -15.91
C SER A 141 -3.17 13.57 -14.58
N ALA A 142 -1.92 13.95 -14.33
CA ALA A 142 -1.22 13.63 -13.08
C ALA A 142 -0.43 14.84 -12.60
N VAL A 143 -0.36 14.99 -11.27
CA VAL A 143 0.49 15.99 -10.60
C VAL A 143 1.46 15.23 -9.71
N GLY A 144 2.75 15.49 -9.88
CA GLY A 144 3.80 14.94 -9.04
C GLY A 144 4.01 15.84 -7.84
N LEU A 145 3.93 15.28 -6.63
CA LEU A 145 4.09 16.01 -5.38
C LEU A 145 5.06 15.29 -4.45
N THR A 146 5.64 16.05 -3.55
CA THR A 146 6.47 15.62 -2.44
C THR A 146 5.73 15.86 -1.12
N GLY A 147 6.31 15.41 -0.01
CA GLY A 147 5.74 15.63 1.32
C GLY A 147 5.74 17.10 1.76
N VAL A 148 6.62 17.94 1.21
CA VAL A 148 6.74 19.35 1.61
C VAL A 148 5.72 20.24 0.91
N ASP A 149 5.23 19.83 -0.26
CA ASP A 149 4.25 20.58 -1.02
C ASP A 149 2.97 20.76 -0.20
N ALA A 150 2.57 22.02 0.02
CA ALA A 150 1.45 22.41 0.88
C ALA A 150 1.50 21.85 2.32
N GLY A 151 2.68 21.44 2.81
CA GLY A 151 2.82 20.84 4.14
C GLY A 151 2.03 19.54 4.33
N MET A 152 1.86 18.75 3.27
CA MET A 152 1.06 17.52 3.27
C MET A 152 1.60 16.43 4.21
N ALA A 153 2.93 16.32 4.33
CA ALA A 153 3.57 15.33 5.19
C ALA A 153 4.25 16.01 6.38
N ILE A 154 3.75 15.70 7.58
CA ILE A 154 4.47 15.98 8.82
C ILE A 154 5.37 14.77 9.10
N VAL A 155 6.65 15.01 9.31
CA VAL A 155 7.64 13.95 9.57
C VAL A 155 8.32 14.24 10.90
N LYS A 156 8.49 13.22 11.73
CA LYS A 156 9.33 13.30 12.93
C LYS A 156 10.71 12.70 12.61
N PRO A 157 11.81 13.35 12.99
CA PRO A 157 13.13 12.73 12.86
C PRO A 157 13.15 11.35 13.50
N ALA A 158 13.77 10.38 12.83
CA ALA A 158 14.00 9.07 13.41
C ALA A 158 14.92 9.23 14.62
N ARG A 159 14.60 8.55 15.72
CA ARG A 159 15.54 8.44 16.85
C ARG A 159 16.72 7.56 16.42
N SER A 160 17.80 7.57 17.22
CA SER A 160 18.93 6.66 17.03
C SER A 160 18.42 5.23 16.85
N TYR A 161 18.82 4.61 15.74
CA TYR A 161 18.39 3.29 15.34
C TYR A 161 19.19 2.24 16.09
N ARG A 162 18.52 1.27 16.71
CA ARG A 162 19.20 0.14 17.35
C ARG A 162 19.35 -0.96 16.30
N ALA A 163 20.57 -1.14 15.83
CA ALA A 163 20.91 -2.13 14.82
C ALA A 163 20.82 -3.55 15.38
N THR A 164 20.68 -4.53 14.49
CA THR A 164 20.59 -5.96 14.84
C THR A 164 21.84 -6.49 15.54
N ASP A 165 22.99 -5.85 15.32
CA ASP A 165 24.26 -6.12 16.01
C ASP A 165 24.34 -5.53 17.43
N GLY A 166 23.32 -4.78 17.86
CA GLY A 166 23.22 -4.15 19.17
C GLY A 166 23.73 -2.71 19.24
N ASN A 167 24.37 -2.20 18.18
CA ASN A 167 24.90 -0.84 18.14
C ASN A 167 23.78 0.20 17.94
N SER A 168 24.03 1.42 18.42
CA SER A 168 23.16 2.56 18.14
C SER A 168 23.73 3.36 16.97
N VAL A 169 22.90 3.62 15.96
CA VAL A 169 23.29 4.29 14.71
C VAL A 169 22.45 5.54 14.51
N ASP A 170 23.09 6.65 14.21
CA ASP A 170 22.40 7.84 13.71
C ASP A 170 22.06 7.67 12.23
N LEU A 171 20.78 7.79 11.89
CA LEU A 171 20.31 7.67 10.51
C LEU A 171 20.40 8.99 9.73
N GLY A 172 20.73 10.10 10.40
CA GLY A 172 20.75 11.44 9.81
C GLY A 172 19.35 11.93 9.45
N PHE A 173 19.17 12.41 8.22
CA PHE A 173 17.91 12.98 7.71
C PHE A 173 16.85 11.93 7.33
N VAL A 174 16.70 10.90 8.17
CA VAL A 174 15.61 9.92 8.05
C VAL A 174 14.52 10.27 9.04
N GLY A 175 13.26 10.12 8.63
CA GLY A 175 12.12 10.42 9.48
C GLY A 175 10.99 9.43 9.35
N LEU A 176 10.14 9.42 10.37
CA LEU A 176 8.92 8.64 10.43
C LEU A 176 7.72 9.54 10.11
N PRO A 177 6.82 9.12 9.21
CA PRO A 177 5.62 9.89 8.91
C PRO A 177 4.77 10.05 10.17
N GLY A 178 4.39 11.30 10.46
CA GLY A 178 3.46 11.66 11.51
C GLY A 178 2.01 11.42 11.08
N ARG A 179 1.05 11.82 11.93
CA ARG A 179 -0.35 11.80 11.54
C ARG A 179 -0.57 12.79 10.41
N ALA A 180 -1.17 12.31 9.32
CA ALA A 180 -1.62 13.16 8.22
C ALA A 180 -2.60 14.21 8.77
N ARG A 181 -2.38 15.48 8.41
CA ARG A 181 -3.32 16.55 8.73
C ARG A 181 -4.55 16.35 7.84
N ARG A 182 -5.74 16.21 8.43
CA ARG A 182 -6.97 16.39 7.65
C ARG A 182 -7.03 17.87 7.28
N LEU A 183 -6.98 18.15 5.98
CA LEU A 183 -7.35 19.47 5.50
C LEU A 183 -8.85 19.66 5.79
N PRO A 184 -9.28 20.84 6.26
CA PRO A 184 -10.69 21.14 6.36
C PRO A 184 -11.34 20.93 4.99
N GLU A 185 -12.57 20.40 4.98
CA GLU A 185 -13.31 20.25 3.73
C GLU A 185 -13.40 21.62 3.06
N LEU A 186 -12.79 21.73 1.88
CA LEU A 186 -13.00 22.88 1.01
C LEU A 186 -14.49 22.86 0.66
N GLN A 187 -15.26 23.78 1.27
CA GLN A 187 -16.60 24.07 0.81
C GLN A 187 -16.46 24.60 -0.61
N ALA A 188 -16.83 23.76 -1.59
CA ALA A 188 -16.90 24.19 -2.98
C ALA A 188 -17.87 25.38 -3.05
N SER A 189 -17.36 26.52 -3.52
CA SER A 189 -18.14 27.72 -3.82
C SER A 189 -18.95 27.53 -5.09
#